data_AF-A0A0Q9UL31-F1
#
_entry.id   AF-A0A0Q9UL31-F1
#
_cell.length_a   1.000
_cell.length_b   1.000
_cell.length_c   1.000
_cell.angle_alpha   90.00
_cell.angle_beta   90.00
_cell.angle_gamma   90.00
#
_symmetry.space_group_name_H-M   'P 1'
#
loop_
_entity.id
_entity.type
_entity.pdbx_description
1 polymer ?
#
loop_
_entity_poly.entity_id
_entity_poly.type
_entity_poly.pdbx_seq_one_letter_code
_entity_poly.pdbx_strand_id
1 'polypeptide(L)'
;MPHLRITEAASLLGVSDDTVRRMVDSGRLDGSTDDAGRRTVDGAQLAAVAQELAHPAAVGTIGGASARNRMRGIVTAITKDTVMAKVELQCGPFRIVSLLSSESVDDLALEVGSVAVASVKSTHVVVEVPA
;
A
#
# COMPACT_ATOMS: atom_id res chain seq x y z
N MET A 1 -13.66 -20.02 4.75
CA MET A 1 -12.90 -18.75 4.60
C MET A 1 -12.39 -18.68 3.17
N PRO A 2 -12.12 -17.50 2.58
CA PRO A 2 -11.66 -17.45 1.20
C PRO A 2 -10.32 -18.18 1.07
N HIS A 3 -10.22 -19.10 0.11
CA HIS A 3 -8.96 -19.72 -0.27
C HIS A 3 -8.40 -18.98 -1.48
N LEU A 4 -7.21 -18.43 -1.34
CA LEU A 4 -6.57 -17.61 -2.38
C LEU A 4 -5.55 -18.45 -3.12
N ARG A 5 -5.48 -18.32 -4.45
CA ARG A 5 -4.41 -18.98 -5.22
C ARG A 5 -3.06 -18.41 -4.79
N ILE A 6 -2.02 -19.24 -4.80
CA ILE A 6 -0.66 -18.80 -4.41
C ILE A 6 -0.22 -17.53 -5.15
N THR A 7 -0.50 -17.42 -6.45
CA THR A 7 -0.14 -16.24 -7.25
C THR A 7 -0.89 -14.97 -6.81
N GLU A 8 -2.16 -15.12 -6.41
CA GLU A 8 -2.95 -14.00 -5.89
C GLU A 8 -2.45 -13.57 -4.50
N ALA A 9 -2.17 -14.55 -3.63
CA ALA A 9 -1.57 -14.31 -2.33
C ALA A 9 -0.20 -13.61 -2.43
N ALA A 10 0.66 -14.05 -3.36
CA ALA A 10 1.96 -13.45 -3.61
C ALA A 10 1.86 -11.99 -4.05
N SER A 11 0.94 -11.70 -4.98
CA SER A 11 0.64 -10.34 -5.44
C SER A 11 0.18 -9.44 -4.29
N LEU A 12 -0.75 -9.91 -3.45
CA LEU A 12 -1.25 -9.15 -2.29
C LEU A 12 -0.16 -8.85 -1.25
N LEU A 13 0.77 -9.79 -1.05
CA LEU A 13 1.89 -9.62 -0.13
C LEU A 13 3.07 -8.82 -0.73
N GLY A 14 3.07 -8.58 -2.04
CA GLY A 14 4.20 -7.95 -2.72
C GLY A 14 5.47 -8.81 -2.74
N VAL A 15 5.33 -10.14 -2.77
CA VAL A 15 6.43 -11.12 -2.80
C VAL A 15 6.30 -12.07 -3.98
N SER A 16 7.28 -12.96 -4.17
CA SER A 16 7.22 -13.97 -5.24
C SER A 16 6.33 -15.16 -4.87
N ASP A 17 5.78 -15.86 -5.88
CA ASP A 17 5.06 -17.13 -5.68
C ASP A 17 5.90 -18.16 -4.91
N ASP A 18 7.22 -18.20 -5.13
CA ASP A 18 8.13 -19.09 -4.42
C ASP A 18 8.20 -18.77 -2.92
N THR A 19 8.19 -17.49 -2.56
CA THR A 19 8.12 -17.04 -1.16
C THR A 19 6.87 -17.57 -0.46
N VAL A 20 5.72 -17.51 -1.12
CA VAL A 20 4.46 -18.04 -0.57
C VAL A 20 4.49 -19.56 -0.49
N ARG A 21 5.01 -20.27 -1.50
CA ARG A 21 5.20 -21.74 -1.44
C ARG A 21 6.06 -22.13 -0.25
N ARG A 22 7.18 -21.44 -0.04
CA ARG A 22 8.07 -21.67 1.11
C ARG A 22 7.38 -21.43 2.45
N MET A 23 6.49 -20.43 2.56
CA MET A 23 5.69 -20.20 3.76
C MET A 23 4.71 -21.35 4.03
N VAL A 24 4.13 -21.94 2.98
CA VAL A 24 3.29 -23.13 3.12
C VAL A 24 4.12 -24.33 3.57
N ASP A 25 5.25 -24.56 2.91
CA ASP A 25 6.12 -25.71 3.20
C ASP A 25 6.72 -25.62 4.61
N SER A 26 6.89 -24.40 5.16
CA SER A 26 7.33 -24.18 6.55
C SER A 26 6.19 -24.18 7.58
N GLY A 27 4.93 -24.38 7.17
CA GLY A 27 3.75 -24.34 8.05
C GLY A 27 3.36 -22.95 8.56
N ARG A 28 3.88 -21.87 7.94
CA ARG A 28 3.47 -20.49 8.27
C ARG A 28 2.13 -20.12 7.63
N LEU A 29 1.79 -20.76 6.52
CA LEU A 29 0.49 -20.68 5.86
C LEU A 29 -0.05 -22.08 5.63
N ASP A 30 -1.33 -22.30 5.89
CA ASP A 30 -2.02 -23.53 5.59
C ASP A 30 -2.32 -23.58 4.09
N GLY A 31 -1.72 -24.57 3.43
CA GLY A 31 -1.92 -24.83 2.01
C GLY A 31 -3.06 -25.81 1.77
N SER A 32 -3.85 -25.56 0.73
CA SER A 32 -4.86 -26.48 0.20
C SER A 32 -4.73 -26.59 -1.33
N THR A 33 -5.61 -27.37 -1.93
CA THR A 33 -5.76 -27.49 -3.38
C THR A 33 -7.21 -27.19 -3.75
N ASP A 34 -7.45 -26.37 -4.77
CA ASP A 34 -8.80 -26.12 -5.28
C ASP A 34 -9.30 -27.27 -6.17
N ASP A 35 -10.56 -27.19 -6.61
CA ASP A 35 -11.20 -28.21 -7.46
C ASP A 35 -10.48 -28.43 -8.81
N ALA A 36 -9.63 -27.49 -9.22
CA ALA A 36 -8.84 -27.55 -10.45
C ALA A 36 -7.39 -28.02 -10.21
N GLY A 37 -7.05 -28.49 -9.01
CA GLY A 37 -5.71 -29.00 -8.69
C GLY A 37 -4.67 -27.91 -8.39
N ARG A 38 -5.07 -26.64 -8.22
CA ARG A 38 -4.15 -25.52 -7.99
C ARG A 38 -3.95 -25.28 -6.51
N ARG A 39 -2.70 -25.00 -6.10
CA ARG A 39 -2.38 -24.68 -4.70
C ARG A 39 -3.03 -23.36 -4.27
N THR A 40 -3.69 -23.39 -3.13
CA THR A 40 -4.32 -22.25 -2.47
C THR A 40 -3.84 -22.12 -1.03
N VAL A 41 -4.06 -20.96 -0.42
CA VAL A 41 -3.77 -20.69 1.00
C VAL A 41 -5.01 -20.15 1.70
N ASP A 42 -5.13 -20.39 3.01
CA ASP A 42 -6.19 -19.77 3.82
C ASP A 42 -6.03 -18.25 3.88
N GLY A 43 -7.11 -17.52 3.55
CA GLY A 43 -7.09 -16.07 3.50
C GLY A 43 -6.97 -15.38 4.85
N ALA A 44 -7.45 -15.98 5.95
CA ALA A 44 -7.34 -15.38 7.28
C ALA A 44 -5.90 -15.46 7.80
N GLN A 45 -5.23 -16.59 7.59
CA GLN A 45 -3.80 -16.71 7.88
C GLN A 45 -2.96 -15.80 6.98
N LEU A 46 -3.30 -15.70 5.69
CA LEU A 46 -2.62 -14.76 4.79
C LEU A 46 -2.76 -13.31 5.28
N ALA A 47 -3.95 -12.92 5.75
CA ALA A 47 -4.17 -11.58 6.31
C ALA A 47 -3.35 -11.33 7.58
N ALA A 48 -3.20 -12.33 8.47
CA ALA A 48 -2.34 -12.23 9.64
C ALA A 48 -0.87 -12.03 9.23
N VAL A 49 -0.37 -12.85 8.28
CA VAL A 49 0.99 -12.70 7.73
C VAL A 49 1.19 -11.34 7.06
N ALA A 50 0.19 -10.84 6.33
CA ALA A 50 0.24 -9.52 5.71
C ALA A 50 0.41 -8.40 6.74
N GLN A 51 -0.30 -8.48 7.88
CA GLN A 51 -0.17 -7.51 8.97
C GLN A 51 1.21 -7.58 9.64
N GLU A 52 1.77 -8.78 9.81
CA GLU A 52 3.14 -8.95 10.34
C GLU A 52 4.21 -8.40 9.39
N LEU A 53 4.03 -8.60 8.08
CA LEU A 53 4.96 -8.13 7.06
C LEU A 53 4.86 -6.63 6.82
N ALA A 54 3.75 -5.99 7.19
CA ALA A 54 3.55 -4.56 7.02
C ALA A 54 4.60 -3.78 7.84
N HIS A 55 5.71 -3.45 7.19
CA HIS A 55 6.73 -2.52 7.66
C HIS A 55 6.56 -1.20 6.93
N PRO A 56 5.57 -0.36 7.29
CA PRO A 56 5.46 0.96 6.70
C PRO A 56 6.75 1.73 6.99
N ALA A 57 7.33 2.34 5.95
CA ALA A 57 8.52 3.15 6.11
C ALA A 57 8.29 4.20 7.20
N ALA A 58 9.27 4.36 8.10
CA ALA A 58 9.18 5.33 9.18
C ALA A 58 8.85 6.72 8.59
N VAL A 59 7.74 7.28 9.06
CA VAL A 59 7.15 8.52 8.52
C VAL A 59 7.81 9.77 9.14
N GLY A 60 8.78 9.60 10.06
CA GLY A 60 9.38 10.67 10.86
C GLY A 60 8.52 11.09 12.06
N THR A 61 9.00 12.06 12.84
CA THR A 61 8.32 12.56 14.04
C THR A 61 7.10 13.41 13.67
N ILE A 62 5.91 13.03 14.16
CA ILE A 62 4.67 13.82 14.02
C ILE A 62 4.01 13.92 15.40
N GLY A 63 3.80 15.14 15.91
CA GLY A 63 3.32 15.39 17.28
C GLY A 63 1.90 14.86 17.57
N GLY A 64 1.04 14.83 16.57
CA GLY A 64 -0.30 14.21 16.64
C GLY A 64 -1.02 14.35 15.31
N ALA A 65 -1.67 13.29 14.82
CA ALA A 65 -2.55 13.42 13.66
C ALA A 65 -3.67 12.38 13.68
N SER A 66 -4.83 12.77 13.16
CA SER A 66 -6.02 11.91 13.07
C SER A 66 -6.06 11.05 11.81
N ALA A 67 -5.30 11.41 10.77
CA ALA A 67 -5.16 10.59 9.57
C ALA A 67 -4.38 9.31 9.86
N ARG A 68 -4.98 8.15 9.51
CA ARG A 68 -4.45 6.82 9.82
C ARG A 68 -3.66 6.18 8.69
N ASN A 69 -3.93 6.56 7.44
CA ASN A 69 -3.21 6.04 6.29
C ASN A 69 -2.07 7.01 5.96
N ARG A 70 -0.82 6.57 6.16
CA ARG A 70 0.36 7.37 5.85
C ARG A 70 1.30 6.57 4.97
N MET A 71 1.59 7.13 3.82
CA MET A 71 2.38 6.48 2.78
C MET A 71 3.55 7.39 2.44
N ARG A 72 4.75 7.00 2.87
CA ARG A 72 5.98 7.71 2.50
C ARG A 72 6.28 7.44 1.04
N GLY A 73 6.57 8.49 0.30
CA GLY A 73 6.86 8.40 -1.14
C GLY A 73 7.81 9.48 -1.60
N ILE A 74 8.09 9.45 -2.90
CA ILE A 74 8.86 10.47 -3.61
C ILE A 74 7.95 11.22 -4.57
N VAL A 75 8.07 12.55 -4.61
CA VAL A 75 7.32 13.38 -5.56
C VAL A 75 7.84 13.12 -6.97
N THR A 76 6.95 12.74 -7.87
CA THR A 76 7.29 12.41 -9.27
C THR A 76 6.85 13.48 -10.25
N ALA A 77 5.83 14.28 -9.91
CA ALA A 77 5.35 15.37 -10.75
C ALA A 77 4.61 16.43 -9.92
N ILE A 78 4.70 17.68 -10.36
CA ILE A 78 3.94 18.81 -9.81
C ILE A 78 3.35 19.59 -11.00
N THR A 79 2.05 19.85 -10.96
CA THR A 79 1.36 20.76 -11.88
C THR A 79 0.68 21.83 -11.05
N LYS A 80 1.12 23.08 -11.18
CA LYS A 80 0.64 24.20 -10.37
C LYS A 80 -0.09 25.22 -11.24
N ASP A 81 -1.24 25.67 -10.77
CA ASP A 81 -1.97 26.83 -11.31
C ASP A 81 -1.95 28.00 -10.30
N THR A 82 -2.78 29.02 -10.51
CA THR A 82 -2.81 30.21 -9.63
C THR A 82 -3.26 29.89 -8.20
N VAL A 83 -4.14 28.91 -8.00
CA VAL A 83 -4.79 28.63 -6.71
C VAL A 83 -4.48 27.21 -6.22
N MET A 84 -4.48 26.24 -7.13
CA MET A 84 -4.37 24.82 -6.88
C MET A 84 -3.14 24.22 -7.52
N ALA A 85 -2.65 23.16 -6.89
CA ALA A 85 -1.61 22.31 -7.41
C ALA A 85 -2.03 20.84 -7.34
N LYS A 86 -1.65 20.09 -8.38
CA LYS A 86 -1.66 18.64 -8.41
C LYS A 86 -0.25 18.14 -8.14
N VAL A 87 -0.09 17.35 -7.10
CA VAL A 87 1.17 16.69 -6.74
C VAL A 87 0.99 15.19 -6.85
N GLU A 88 1.94 14.54 -7.52
CA GLU A 88 1.97 13.09 -7.69
C GLU A 88 3.13 12.49 -6.89
N LEU A 89 2.85 11.45 -6.11
CA LEU A 89 3.82 10.72 -5.31
C LEU A 89 3.84 9.25 -5.70
N GLN A 90 5.05 8.68 -5.79
CA GLN A 90 5.24 7.24 -5.82
C GLN A 90 5.48 6.73 -4.40
N CYS A 91 4.53 5.95 -3.88
CA CYS A 91 4.49 5.41 -2.52
C CYS A 91 4.54 3.88 -2.55
N GLY A 92 5.75 3.29 -2.57
CA GLY A 92 5.90 1.86 -2.79
C GLY A 92 5.34 1.48 -4.17
N PRO A 93 4.42 0.50 -4.29
CA PRO A 93 3.80 0.14 -5.57
C PRO A 93 2.67 1.11 -5.99
N PHE A 94 2.26 2.06 -5.15
CA PHE A 94 1.10 2.91 -5.39
C PHE A 94 1.47 4.31 -5.88
N ARG A 95 0.82 4.79 -6.94
CA ARG A 95 0.83 6.21 -7.33
C ARG A 95 -0.30 6.94 -6.63
N ILE A 96 0.03 7.95 -5.83
CA ILE A 96 -0.92 8.78 -5.09
C ILE A 96 -0.95 10.18 -5.70
N VAL A 97 -2.14 10.70 -5.97
CA VAL A 97 -2.34 12.06 -6.48
C VAL A 97 -3.04 12.89 -5.41
N SER A 98 -2.48 14.05 -5.09
CA SER A 98 -3.06 15.01 -4.16
C SER A 98 -3.35 16.33 -4.85
N LEU A 99 -4.49 16.92 -4.53
CA LEU A 99 -4.83 18.30 -4.86
C LEU A 99 -4.73 19.12 -3.58
N LEU A 100 -3.90 20.17 -3.64
CA LEU A 100 -3.63 21.10 -2.53
C LEU A 100 -3.47 22.52 -3.09
N SER A 101 -3.39 23.53 -2.23
CA SER A 101 -3.17 24.90 -2.72
C SER A 101 -1.77 25.04 -3.32
N SER A 102 -1.64 25.93 -4.30
CA SER A 102 -0.35 26.30 -4.88
C SER A 102 0.63 26.84 -3.83
N GLU A 103 0.12 27.57 -2.84
CA GLU A 103 0.88 28.06 -1.68
C GLU A 103 1.41 26.90 -0.83
N SER A 104 0.61 25.85 -0.60
CA SER A 104 1.06 24.69 0.18
C SER A 104 2.27 23.98 -0.44
N VAL A 105 2.36 23.97 -1.78
CA VAL A 105 3.53 23.41 -2.48
C VAL A 105 4.78 24.24 -2.18
N ASP A 106 4.66 25.57 -2.20
CA ASP A 106 5.76 26.48 -1.94
C ASP A 106 6.19 26.44 -0.46
N ASP A 107 5.23 26.48 0.47
CA ASP A 107 5.45 26.44 1.92
C ASP A 107 6.14 25.15 2.37
N LEU A 108 5.78 24.03 1.73
CA LEU A 108 6.39 22.72 1.97
C LEU A 108 7.69 22.52 1.17
N ALA A 109 8.08 23.50 0.34
CA ALA A 109 9.21 23.42 -0.58
C ALA A 109 9.22 22.12 -1.41
N LEU A 110 8.06 21.72 -1.93
CA LEU A 110 7.93 20.50 -2.71
C LEU A 110 8.49 20.69 -4.12
N GLU A 111 9.37 19.77 -4.50
CA GLU A 111 9.94 19.66 -5.84
C GLU A 111 9.90 18.19 -6.30
N VAL A 112 10.07 17.97 -7.61
CA VAL A 112 10.25 16.61 -8.13
C VAL A 112 11.52 16.01 -7.50
N GLY A 113 11.37 14.87 -6.86
CA GLY A 113 12.44 14.22 -6.08
C GLY A 113 12.32 14.41 -4.56
N SER A 114 11.48 15.31 -4.06
CA SER A 114 11.25 15.47 -2.62
C SER A 114 10.67 14.20 -2.01
N VAL A 115 11.12 13.84 -0.81
CA VAL A 115 10.46 12.84 0.02
C VAL A 115 9.28 13.50 0.72
N ALA A 116 8.08 12.97 0.52
CA ALA A 116 6.86 13.45 1.16
C ALA A 116 6.00 12.29 1.66
N VAL A 117 5.03 12.62 2.51
CA VAL A 117 4.11 11.66 3.11
C VAL A 117 2.71 11.96 2.63
N ALA A 118 2.14 11.06 1.84
CA ALA A 118 0.73 11.10 1.53
C ALA A 118 -0.07 10.65 2.76
N SER A 119 -0.84 11.56 3.34
CA SER A 119 -1.65 11.32 4.54
C SER A 119 -3.13 11.37 4.19
N VAL A 120 -3.83 10.23 4.33
CA VAL A 120 -5.25 10.09 3.96
C VAL A 120 -6.08 9.80 5.20
N LYS A 121 -7.14 10.58 5.40
CA LYS A 121 -8.11 10.37 6.48
C LYS A 121 -8.96 9.13 6.18
N SER A 122 -9.14 8.26 7.16
CA SER A 122 -9.87 6.99 6.98
C SER A 122 -11.29 7.15 6.44
N THR A 123 -11.96 8.25 6.79
CA THR A 123 -13.32 8.54 6.31
C THR A 123 -13.41 8.86 4.81
N HIS A 124 -12.28 8.98 4.12
CA HIS A 124 -12.21 9.19 2.66
C HIS A 124 -11.76 7.93 1.90
N VAL A 125 -11.56 6.80 2.59
CA VAL A 125 -11.22 5.53 1.95
C VAL A 125 -12.52 4.77 1.65
N VAL A 126 -12.66 4.30 0.41
CA VAL A 126 -13.76 3.44 -0.04
C VAL A 126 -13.26 2.00 -0.14
N VAL A 127 -14.10 1.03 0.21
CA VAL A 127 -13.80 -0.40 0.12
C VAL A 127 -14.59 -1.00 -1.03
N GLU A 128 -13.90 -1.67 -1.93
CA GLU A 128 -14.47 -2.34 -3.11
C GLU A 128 -14.06 -3.82 -3.09
N VAL A 129 -14.86 -4.69 -3.70
CA VAL A 129 -14.56 -6.12 -3.83
C VAL A 129 -14.27 -6.41 -5.31
N PRO A 130 -13.17 -7.11 -5.64
CA PRO A 130 -12.88 -7.54 -7.01
C PRO A 130 -14.02 -8.39 -7.60
N ALA A 131 -14.25 -8.28 -8.91
CA ALA A 131 -15.21 -9.10 -9.65
C ALA A 131 -14.69 -10.52 -9.92
#